data_AF-A0A183DMF9-F1
#
_entry.id   AF-A0A183DMF9-F1
#
_cell.length_a   1.000
_cell.length_b   1.000
_cell.length_c   1.000
_cell.angle_alpha   90.00
_cell.angle_beta   90.00
_cell.angle_gamma   90.00
#
_symmetry.space_group_name_H-M   'P 1'
#
loop_
_entity.id
_entity.type
_entity.pdbx_description
1 polymer ?
#
loop_
_entity_poly.entity_id
_entity_poly.type
_entity_poly.pdbx_seq_one_letter_code
_entity_poly.pdbx_strand_id
1 'polypeptide(L)' 'MIFQYSASTLKKHAADGDYSEEHPLVDYTPPQYINLLVTDLGILTPAAVGDELLKLYV' A
#
# COMPACT_ATOMS: atom_id res chain seq x y z
N MET A 1 -7.26 2.57 -11.96
CA MET A 1 -7.79 2.23 -10.61
C MET A 1 -9.13 2.92 -10.48
N ILE A 2 -10.21 2.19 -10.24
CA ILE A 2 -11.55 2.76 -10.05
C ILE A 2 -11.84 2.66 -8.56
N PHE A 3 -11.96 3.82 -7.90
CA PHE A 3 -12.42 3.89 -6.52
C PHE A 3 -13.95 3.80 -6.53
N GLN A 4 -14.51 2.86 -5.78
CA GLN A 4 -15.94 2.78 -5.57
C GLN A 4 -16.29 3.41 -4.22
N TYR A 5 -17.18 4.39 -4.25
CA TYR A 5 -17.61 5.11 -3.06
C TYR A 5 -19.01 4.71 -2.63
N SER A 6 -19.23 4.77 -1.32
CA SER A 6 -20.58 4.63 -0.77
C SER A 6 -21.47 5.80 -1.19
N ALA A 7 -22.79 5.57 -1.26
CA ALA A 7 -23.75 6.64 -1.57
C ALA A 7 -23.70 7.80 -0.54
N SER A 8 -23.30 7.53 0.70
CA SER A 8 -23.09 8.55 1.74
C SER A 8 -21.89 9.45 1.43
N THR A 9 -20.78 8.87 0.98
CA THR A 9 -19.56 9.62 0.60
C THR A 9 -19.85 10.56 -0.57
N LEU A 10 -20.59 10.09 -1.57
CA LEU A 10 -20.98 10.92 -2.73
C LEU A 10 -21.88 12.11 -2.32
N LYS A 11 -22.73 11.93 -1.31
CA LYS A 11 -23.58 13.02 -0.78
C LYS A 11 -22.80 14.01 0.07
N LYS A 12 -21.81 13.54 0.83
CA LYS A 12 -20.92 14.38 1.66
C LYS A 12 -20.17 15.40 0.80
N HIS A 13 -19.68 14.95 -0.35
CA HIS A 13 -18.88 15.75 -1.28
C HIS A 13 -19.67 16.30 -2.47
N ALA A 14 -21.01 16.41 -2.35
CA ALA A 14 -21.86 16.87 -3.45
C ALA A 14 -21.71 18.38 -3.76
N ALA A 15 -21.21 19.17 -2.81
CA ALA A 15 -21.03 20.62 -2.96
C ALA A 15 -19.60 21.02 -3.37
N ASP A 16 -18.61 20.32 -2.82
CA ASP A 16 -17.17 20.56 -2.95
C ASP A 16 -16.50 19.66 -4.01
N GLY A 17 -17.05 18.47 -4.27
CA GLY A 17 -16.54 17.53 -5.27
C GLY A 17 -15.17 16.92 -4.97
N ASP A 18 -14.65 17.13 -3.76
CA ASP A 18 -13.32 16.71 -3.36
C ASP A 18 -13.34 15.34 -2.67
N TYR A 19 -12.73 14.33 -3.28
CA TYR A 19 -12.64 12.96 -2.74
C TYR A 19 -11.23 12.63 -2.23
N SER A 20 -10.38 13.64 -2.07
CA SER A 20 -8.97 13.45 -1.66
C SER A 20 -8.85 12.74 -0.31
N GLU A 21 -9.78 12.98 0.62
CA GLU A 21 -9.84 12.29 1.92
C GLU A 21 -10.24 10.81 1.81
N GLU A 22 -10.91 10.43 0.73
CA GLU A 22 -11.50 9.10 0.54
C GLU A 22 -10.58 8.18 -0.27
N HIS A 23 -9.50 8.72 -0.86
CA HIS A 23 -8.48 7.94 -1.54
C HIS A 23 -7.52 7.30 -0.53
N PRO A 24 -7.23 5.99 -0.65
CA PRO A 24 -6.19 5.37 0.16
C PRO A 24 -4.83 6.01 -0.18
N LEU A 25 -4.07 6.38 0.85
CA LEU A 25 -2.74 6.98 0.71
C LEU A 25 -1.68 5.96 0.24
N VAL A 26 -1.97 4.67 0.38
CA VAL A 26 -1.06 3.56 0.08
C VAL A 26 -1.79 2.46 -0.67
N ASP A 27 -1.09 1.83 -1.60
CA ASP A 27 -1.55 0.66 -2.34
C ASP A 27 -0.62 -0.55 -2.12
N TYR A 28 -1.11 -1.73 -2.49
CA TYR A 28 -0.33 -2.95 -2.43
C TYR A 28 0.38 -3.19 -3.77
N THR A 29 1.71 -3.26 -3.73
CA THR A 29 2.51 -3.71 -4.87
C THR A 29 2.91 -5.17 -4.67
N PRO A 30 2.39 -6.11 -5.48
CA PRO A 30 2.76 -7.52 -5.39
C PRO A 30 4.26 -7.77 -5.57
N PRO A 31 4.84 -8.77 -4.89
CA PRO A 31 6.28 -9.06 -4.90
C PRO A 31 6.81 -9.45 -6.29
N GLN A 32 5.97 -9.97 -7.18
CA GLN A 32 6.34 -10.30 -8.57
C GLN A 32 6.77 -9.07 -9.39
N TYR A 33 6.44 -7.85 -8.93
CA TYR A 33 6.84 -6.60 -9.57
C TYR A 33 8.06 -5.95 -8.89
N ILE A 34 8.64 -6.59 -7.88
CA ILE A 34 9.78 -6.07 -7.11
C ILE A 34 10.96 -7.02 -7.29
N ASN A 35 12.04 -6.57 -7.91
CA ASN A 35 13.21 -7.41 -8.11
C ASN A 35 14.08 -7.52 -6.85
N LEU A 36 14.39 -6.37 -6.24
CA LEU A 36 15.32 -6.27 -5.11
C LEU A 36 14.87 -5.19 -4.13
N LEU A 37 15.19 -5.40 -2.86
CA LEU A 37 15.01 -4.47 -1.76
C LEU A 37 16.40 -4.15 -1.20
N VAL A 38 16.74 -2.87 -1.12
CA VAL A 38 18.01 -2.42 -0.55
C VAL A 38 17.75 -1.97 0.89
N THR A 39 18.37 -2.66 1.84
CA THR A 39 18.20 -2.43 3.27
C THR A 39 19.55 -2.37 3.97
N ASP A 40 19.58 -1.98 5.25
CA ASP A 40 20.80 -1.95 6.06
C ASP A 40 21.37 -3.36 6.33
N LEU A 41 20.55 -4.41 6.16
CA LEU A 41 20.97 -5.81 6.24
C LEU A 41 21.55 -6.33 4.91
N GLY A 42 21.58 -5.49 3.88
CA GLY A 42 22.02 -5.81 2.53
C GLY A 42 20.87 -5.85 1.51
N ILE A 43 21.17 -6.48 0.36
CA ILE A 43 20.24 -6.62 -0.76
C ILE A 43 19.42 -7.89 -0.57
N LEU A 44 18.09 -7.76 -0.57
CA LEU A 44 17.15 -8.85 -0.37
C LEU A 44 16.21 -9.01 -1.58
N THR A 45 15.76 -10.23 -1.84
CA THR A 45 14.61 -10.47 -2.72
C THR A 45 13.33 -10.42 -1.91
N PRO A 46 12.15 -10.11 -2.50
CA PRO A 46 10.89 -10.09 -1.75
C PRO A 46 10.58 -11.42 -1.02
N ALA A 47 11.06 -12.55 -1.55
CA ALA A 47 10.89 -13.86 -0.92
C ALA A 47 11.71 -14.02 0.36
N ALA A 48 12.89 -13.41 0.44
CA ALA A 48 13.78 -13.50 1.61
C ALA A 48 13.37 -12.60 2.78
N VAL A 49 12.46 -11.63 2.55
CA VAL A 49 12.03 -10.67 3.58
C VAL A 49 11.37 -11.36 4.78
N GLY A 50 10.61 -12.44 4.55
CA GLY A 50 9.91 -13.16 5.62
C GLY A 50 10.87 -13.73 6.68
N ASP A 51 11.96 -14.35 6.23
CA ASP A 51 12.98 -14.92 7.12
C ASP A 51 13.74 -13.83 7.90
N GLU A 52 14.04 -12.70 7.26
CA GLU A 52 14.70 -11.56 7.92
C GLU A 52 13.79 -10.88 8.94
N LEU A 53 12.50 -10.72 8.65
CA LEU A 53 11.54 -10.17 9.61
C LEU A 53 11.36 -11.09 10.82
N LEU A 54 11.32 -12.41 10.63
CA LEU A 54 11.20 -13.35 11.75
C LEU A 54 12.38 -13.22 12.74
N LYS A 55 13.60 -13.06 12.23
CA LYS A 55 14.81 -12.89 13.06
C LYS A 55 14.82 -11.59 13.88
N LEU A 56 14.16 -10.53 13.40
CA LEU A 56 14.12 -9.23 14.08
C LEU A 56 13.09 -9.14 15.21
N TYR A 57 12.04 -9.95 15.13
CA TYR A 57 10.88 -9.88 16.03
C TYR A 57 10.86 -10.96 17.12
N VAL A 58 11.90 -11.80 17.20
CA VAL A 58 12.08 -12.85 18.22
C VAL A 58 13.21 -12.52 19.17
#